data_AF-A0A661V7G0-F1
#
_entry.id   AF-A0A661V7G0-F1
#
_cell.length_a   1.000
_cell.length_b   1.000
_cell.length_c   1.000
_cell.angle_alpha   90.00
_cell.angle_beta   90.00
_cell.angle_gamma   90.00
#
_symmetry.space_group_name_H-M   'P 1'
#
loop_
_entity.id
_entity.type
_entity.pdbx_description
1 polymer ?
#
loop_
_entity_poly.entity_id
_entity_poly.type
_entity_poly.pdbx_seq_one_letter_code
_entity_poly.pdbx_strand_id
1 'polypeptide(L)'
;AHLTRLISRVRIVRSEESRLDDLADPANFPDFDEDDPKSLGRWMRKMSQEVGEDLGPEFDEVVGRLEAGESPEEIEKTMPDLMGEGGEGFDAGLDDF
;
A
#
# COMPACT_ATOMS: atom_id res chain seq x y z
N ALA A 1 -48.38 11.18 -10.54
CA ALA A 1 -47.28 10.91 -11.48
C ALA A 1 -46.10 10.36 -10.69
N HIS A 2 -45.57 9.18 -11.05
CA HIS A 2 -44.41 8.57 -10.40
C HIS A 2 -43.16 8.91 -11.21
N LEU A 3 -42.21 9.62 -10.63
CA LEU A 3 -40.91 9.89 -11.25
C LEU A 3 -39.91 8.84 -10.78
N THR A 4 -39.37 8.06 -11.72
CA THR A 4 -38.35 7.05 -11.44
C THR A 4 -36.98 7.65 -11.74
N ARG A 5 -36.10 7.73 -10.73
CA ARG A 5 -34.76 8.32 -10.87
C ARG A 5 -33.86 7.38 -11.69
N LEU A 6 -33.57 7.75 -12.93
CA LEU A 6 -32.54 7.09 -13.75
C LEU A 6 -31.15 7.53 -13.25
N ILE A 7 -30.41 6.63 -12.61
CA ILE A 7 -29.02 6.86 -12.24
C ILE A 7 -28.13 6.39 -13.40
N SER A 8 -27.46 7.34 -14.06
CA SER A 8 -26.51 7.04 -15.13
C SER A 8 -25.13 6.67 -14.56
N ARG A 9 -24.46 5.67 -15.16
CA ARG A 9 -23.09 5.27 -14.76
C ARG A 9 -22.10 6.21 -15.44
N VAL A 10 -21.37 7.00 -14.64
CA VAL A 10 -20.35 7.93 -15.13
C VAL A 10 -18.98 7.41 -14.72
N ARG A 11 -17.99 7.41 -15.64
CA ARG A 11 -16.58 7.17 -15.32
C ARG A 11 -15.91 8.52 -15.06
N ILE A 12 -15.26 8.67 -13.92
CA ILE A 12 -14.49 9.87 -13.55
C ILE A 12 -13.03 9.60 -13.92
N VAL A 13 -12.43 10.48 -14.72
CA VAL A 13 -10.99 10.51 -14.97
C VAL A 13 -10.37 11.30 -13.83
N ARG A 14 -9.78 10.60 -12.85
CA ARG A 14 -9.05 11.21 -11.73
C ARG A 14 -7.57 11.29 -12.12
N SER A 15 -6.96 12.46 -11.96
CA SER A 15 -5.53 12.68 -12.23
C SER A 15 -4.66 11.82 -11.31
N GLU A 16 -3.45 11.45 -11.78
CA GLU A 16 -2.48 10.63 -11.05
C GLU A 16 -2.13 11.22 -9.68
N GLU A 17 -1.99 12.55 -9.58
CA GLU A 17 -1.75 13.26 -8.31
C GLU A 17 -2.86 13.06 -7.27
N SER A 18 -4.14 13.12 -7.67
CA SER A 18 -5.24 12.84 -6.72
C SER A 18 -5.30 11.37 -6.33
N ARG A 19 -4.76 10.47 -7.15
CA ARG A 19 -4.68 9.04 -6.85
C ARG A 19 -3.62 8.74 -5.81
N LEU A 20 -2.48 9.45 -5.89
CA LEU A 20 -1.40 9.47 -4.90
C LEU A 20 -1.83 10.13 -3.58
N ASP A 21 -2.60 11.22 -3.63
CA ASP A 21 -3.14 11.90 -2.45
C ASP A 21 -4.16 11.02 -1.70
N ASP A 22 -5.04 10.31 -2.42
CA ASP A 22 -5.96 9.29 -1.87
C ASP A 22 -5.20 8.10 -1.22
N LEU A 23 -3.94 7.89 -1.58
CA LEU A 23 -3.07 6.79 -1.12
C LEU A 23 -2.19 7.15 0.08
N ALA A 24 -1.73 8.41 0.11
CA ALA A 24 -0.88 8.96 1.16
C ALA A 24 -1.65 9.22 2.46
N ASP A 25 -2.98 9.36 2.37
CA ASP A 25 -3.84 9.53 3.54
C ASP A 25 -4.56 8.22 3.89
N PRO A 26 -4.13 7.48 4.93
CA PRO A 26 -4.80 6.28 5.40
C PRO A 26 -6.29 6.52 5.76
N ALA A 27 -6.70 7.76 6.07
CA ALA A 27 -8.09 8.11 6.34
C ALA A 27 -8.99 8.06 5.10
N ASN A 28 -8.42 8.09 3.89
CA ASN A 28 -9.15 7.90 2.62
C ASN A 28 -9.44 6.43 2.29
N PHE A 29 -8.94 5.50 3.10
CA PHE A 29 -9.28 4.08 2.98
C PHE A 29 -10.36 3.72 4.02
N PRO A 30 -11.65 3.75 3.65
CA PRO A 30 -12.74 3.49 4.58
C PRO A 30 -12.75 2.07 5.18
N ASP A 31 -11.94 1.15 4.65
CA ASP A 31 -11.77 -0.23 5.09
C ASP A 31 -10.31 -0.55 5.52
N PHE A 32 -9.49 0.47 5.80
CA PHE A 32 -8.13 0.27 6.31
C PHE A 32 -8.13 0.23 7.83
N ASP A 33 -7.63 -0.88 8.36
CA ASP A 33 -7.48 -1.13 9.80
C ASP A 33 -5.99 -1.34 10.08
N GLU A 34 -5.39 -0.44 10.86
CA GLU A 34 -3.96 -0.47 11.22
C GLU A 34 -3.63 -1.67 12.12
N ASP A 35 -4.63 -2.21 12.84
CA ASP A 35 -4.47 -3.39 13.68
C ASP A 35 -4.60 -4.71 12.88
N ASP A 36 -5.01 -4.65 11.60
CA ASP A 36 -5.17 -5.82 10.74
C ASP A 36 -3.97 -5.99 9.78
N PRO A 37 -3.16 -7.06 9.91
CA PRO A 37 -1.99 -7.29 9.05
C PRO A 37 -2.36 -7.35 7.55
N LYS A 38 -3.57 -7.82 7.22
CA LYS A 38 -4.01 -7.89 5.81
C LYS A 38 -4.27 -6.52 5.22
N SER A 39 -4.76 -5.59 6.03
CA SER A 39 -5.03 -4.21 5.63
C SER A 39 -3.71 -3.45 5.42
N LEU A 40 -2.74 -3.64 6.31
CA LEU A 40 -1.36 -3.18 6.13
C LEU A 40 -0.72 -3.72 4.85
N GLY A 41 -0.79 -5.03 4.60
CA GLY A 41 -0.23 -5.63 3.38
C GLY A 41 -0.84 -5.06 2.10
N ARG A 42 -2.16 -4.92 2.03
CA ARG A 42 -2.85 -4.31 0.88
C ARG A 42 -2.43 -2.85 0.66
N TRP A 43 -2.27 -2.09 1.75
CA TRP A 43 -1.79 -0.71 1.68
C TRP A 43 -0.36 -0.64 1.15
N MET A 44 0.55 -1.45 1.70
CA MET A 44 1.95 -1.53 1.27
C MET A 44 2.08 -1.95 -0.20
N ARG A 45 1.27 -2.91 -0.67
CA ARG A 45 1.22 -3.30 -2.10
C ARG A 45 0.85 -2.12 -2.99
N LYS A 46 -0.15 -1.35 -2.57
CA LYS A 46 -0.66 -0.22 -3.35
C LYS A 46 0.33 0.96 -3.32
N MET A 47 1.00 1.18 -2.19
CA MET A 47 2.07 2.16 -2.06
C MET A 47 3.25 1.80 -2.97
N SER A 48 3.71 0.54 -2.96
CA SER A 48 4.82 0.09 -3.83
C SER A 48 4.51 0.26 -5.32
N GLN A 49 3.28 -0.02 -5.75
CA GLN A 49 2.85 0.20 -7.14
C GLN A 49 2.91 1.66 -7.58
N GLU A 50 2.78 2.60 -6.64
CA GLU A 50 2.66 4.04 -6.94
C GLU A 50 3.96 4.80 -6.65
N VAL A 51 4.80 4.29 -5.75
CA VAL A 51 6.23 4.68 -5.63
C VAL A 51 6.99 4.32 -6.91
N GLY A 52 6.48 3.37 -7.72
CA GLY A 52 6.96 3.11 -9.08
C GLY A 52 8.29 2.35 -9.14
N GLU A 53 8.93 2.14 -7.99
CA GLU A 53 10.10 1.31 -7.82
C GLU A 53 9.69 0.00 -7.15
N ASP A 54 9.95 -1.11 -7.82
CA ASP A 54 9.83 -2.45 -7.26
C ASP A 54 10.79 -2.49 -6.06
N LEU A 55 10.24 -2.39 -4.85
CA LEU A 55 10.97 -2.27 -3.58
C LEU A 55 11.80 -3.52 -3.22
N GLY A 56 12.05 -4.39 -4.20
CA GLY A 56 12.75 -5.63 -4.09
C GLY A 56 11.81 -6.83 -3.91
N PRO A 57 12.29 -8.03 -4.27
CA PRO A 57 11.55 -9.28 -4.05
C PRO A 57 11.28 -9.52 -2.56
N GLU A 58 12.15 -9.01 -1.67
CA GLU A 58 11.95 -9.15 -0.22
C GLU A 58 10.74 -8.35 0.28
N PHE A 59 10.50 -7.16 -0.28
CA PHE A 59 9.32 -6.35 0.05
C PHE A 59 8.02 -7.00 -0.43
N ASP A 60 7.98 -7.54 -1.67
CA ASP A 60 6.79 -8.25 -2.16
C ASP A 60 6.49 -9.50 -1.31
N GLU A 61 7.52 -10.16 -0.77
CA GLU A 61 7.34 -11.29 0.15
C GLU A 61 6.74 -10.86 1.50
N VAL A 62 7.21 -9.75 2.09
CA VAL A 62 6.60 -9.16 3.31
C VAL A 62 5.14 -8.82 3.07
N VAL A 63 4.87 -8.10 1.99
CA VAL A 63 3.53 -7.68 1.60
C VAL A 63 2.63 -8.88 1.41
N GLY A 64 3.09 -9.92 0.71
CA GLY A 64 2.33 -11.14 0.50
C GLY A 64 1.99 -11.88 1.80
N ARG A 65 2.90 -11.89 2.78
CA ARG A 65 2.66 -12.50 4.10
C ARG A 65 1.72 -11.67 4.97
N LEU A 66 1.86 -10.35 4.96
CA LEU A 66 0.91 -9.44 5.60
C LEU A 66 -0.50 -9.62 5.02
N GLU A 67 -0.62 -9.70 3.68
CA GLU A 67 -1.89 -9.99 3.00
C GLU A 67 -2.47 -11.38 3.34
N ALA A 68 -1.60 -12.36 3.64
CA ALA A 68 -2.01 -13.67 4.15
C ALA A 68 -2.53 -13.62 5.61
N GLY A 69 -2.23 -12.55 6.34
CA GLY A 69 -2.62 -12.32 7.73
C GLY A 69 -1.54 -12.67 8.75
N GLU A 70 -0.29 -12.80 8.31
CA GLU A 70 0.87 -12.94 9.20
C GLU A 70 1.21 -11.57 9.81
N SER A 71 1.53 -11.54 11.10
CA SER A 71 1.84 -10.28 11.79
C SER A 71 3.24 -9.76 11.41
N PRO A 72 3.46 -8.43 11.40
CA PRO A 72 4.78 -7.85 11.08
C PRO A 72 5.92 -8.43 11.93
N GLU A 73 5.66 -8.68 13.21
CA GLU A 73 6.63 -9.24 14.18
C GLU A 73 7.00 -10.69 13.87
N GLU A 74 6.10 -11.47 13.27
CA GLU A 74 6.38 -12.85 12.84
C GLU A 74 7.19 -12.87 11.55
N ILE A 75 6.89 -11.94 10.65
CA ILE A 75 7.65 -11.71 9.42
C ILE A 75 9.08 -11.31 9.76
N GLU A 76 9.28 -10.38 10.70
CA GLU A 76 10.61 -9.96 11.16
C GLU A 76 11.41 -11.13 11.78
N LYS A 77 10.76 -12.01 12.55
CA LYS A 77 11.40 -13.21 13.11
C LYS A 77 11.81 -14.23 12.06
N THR A 78 10.99 -14.38 11.02
CA THR A 78 11.23 -15.37 9.95
C THR A 78 12.13 -14.83 8.85
N MET A 79 12.22 -13.50 8.71
CA MET A 79 13.06 -12.79 7.76
C MET A 79 13.84 -11.66 8.47
N PRO A 80 14.81 -11.99 9.34
CA PRO A 80 15.61 -11.00 10.06
C PRO A 80 16.56 -10.20 9.14
N ASP A 81 16.84 -10.74 7.95
CA ASP A 81 17.70 -10.14 6.92
C ASP A 81 17.13 -8.82 6.38
N LEU A 82 15.80 -8.67 6.33
CA LEU A 82 15.10 -7.48 5.84
C LEU A 82 15.40 -6.22 6.66
N MET A 83 15.60 -6.34 7.97
CA MET A 83 16.03 -5.23 8.83
C MET A 83 17.56 -5.09 8.91
N GLY A 84 18.31 -6.14 8.55
CA GLY A 84 19.77 -6.15 8.61
C GLY A 84 20.46 -5.59 7.36
N GLU A 85 19.87 -5.79 6.18
CA GLU A 85 20.46 -5.44 4.87
C GLU A 85 19.49 -4.67 3.94
N GLY A 86 18.19 -4.59 4.27
CA GLY A 86 17.16 -3.92 3.44
C GLY A 86 16.85 -2.45 3.79
N GLY A 87 17.43 -1.91 4.85
CA GLY A 87 17.34 -0.48 5.18
C GLY A 87 18.12 0.42 4.20
N GLU A 88 18.99 -0.18 3.37
CA GLU A 88 19.85 0.54 2.43
C GLU A 88 19.12 0.97 1.15
N GLY A 89 17.90 0.48 0.88
CA GLY A 89 17.08 0.93 -0.26
C GLY A 89 16.23 2.18 0.02
N PHE A 90 15.90 2.43 1.30
CA PHE A 90 15.20 3.65 1.73
C PHE A 90 16.16 4.81 2.02
N ASP A 91 17.45 4.52 2.23
CA ASP A 91 18.50 5.52 2.48
C ASP A 91 19.29 5.89 1.20
N ALA A 92 19.36 5.02 0.18
CA ALA A 92 20.14 5.26 -1.04
C ALA A 92 19.51 6.23 -2.07
N GLY A 93 18.45 6.97 -1.70
CA GLY A 93 17.77 7.94 -2.57
C GLY A 93 17.58 9.35 -1.97
N LEU A 94 18.03 9.59 -0.74
CA LEU A 94 17.83 10.88 -0.05
C LEU A 94 19.08 11.79 -0.02
N ASP A 95 20.19 11.37 -0.63
CA ASP A 95 21.44 12.14 -0.70
C ASP A 95 21.58 13.08 -1.94
N ASP A 96 20.55 13.21 -2.79
CA ASP A 96 20.57 14.13 -3.95
C ASP A 96 19.35 15.09 -3.98
N PHE A 97 19.18 15.91 -2.94
CA PHE A 97 18.37 17.14 -2.99
C PHE A 97 19.00 18.31 -2.20
#